data_AF-A0A966QN54-F1
#
_entry.id   AF-A0A966QN54-F1
#
_cell.length_a   1.000
_cell.length_b   1.000
_cell.length_c   1.000
_cell.angle_alpha   90.00
_cell.angle_beta   90.00
_cell.angle_gamma   90.00
#
_symmetry.space_group_name_H-M   'P 1'
#
loop_
_entity.id
_entity.type
_entity.pdbx_description
1 polymer ?
#
loop_
_entity_poly.entity_id
_entity_poly.type
_entity_poly.pdbx_seq_one_letter_code
_entity_poly.pdbx_strand_id
1 'polypeptide(L)'
;MMLDARQTFVDLIASTSTSAEQAERIHNNALFSSIARQLGGTQEYMAAEKLFQLHRDDRFDLVIVDTPPSREALNFLGAPNTLVHFLDHRVYRTFLAPARGGLKIVSAALTPIFKAVTRLVGADVITDVIGFFAAFEGLDQGFRDRAESINAVLRDRSTTYVVVTSPEAEPIREATFIIGELKRQNISLSAVICNAMTPDFGVATTNDLIASPRHAAVHQQLSERRLREVTRLDLLRETVGGDVKVATVDLMAHDVTSLDGLTTIASALEGIAERRA
;
A
#
# COMPACT_ATOMS: atom_id res chain seq x y z
N MET A 1 3.84 -15.53 -1.52
CA MET A 1 4.73 -15.03 -2.60
C MET A 1 5.21 -13.66 -2.19
N MET A 2 6.50 -13.35 -2.28
CA MET A 2 7.01 -12.00 -2.01
C MET A 2 6.98 -11.17 -3.31
N LEU A 3 6.62 -9.89 -3.22
CA LEU A 3 6.56 -9.01 -4.39
C LEU A 3 7.97 -8.80 -4.96
N ASP A 4 8.17 -9.19 -6.22
CA ASP A 4 9.29 -8.70 -7.03
C ASP A 4 8.79 -7.50 -7.85
N ALA A 5 8.96 -6.30 -7.27
CA ALA A 5 8.53 -5.06 -7.90
C ALA A 5 9.23 -4.83 -9.25
N ARG A 6 10.48 -5.29 -9.40
CA ARG A 6 11.23 -5.10 -10.64
C ARG A 6 10.66 -5.99 -11.74
N GLN A 7 10.45 -7.28 -11.46
CA GLN A 7 9.88 -8.19 -12.44
C GLN A 7 8.46 -7.79 -12.82
N THR A 8 7.64 -7.40 -11.83
CA THR A 8 6.26 -6.92 -12.09
C THR A 8 6.25 -5.70 -13.02
N PHE A 9 7.27 -4.83 -12.91
CA PHE A 9 7.39 -3.66 -13.77
C PHE A 9 7.79 -4.02 -15.20
N VAL A 10 8.71 -4.96 -15.36
CA VAL A 10 9.10 -5.53 -16.66
C VAL A 10 7.87 -6.08 -17.37
N ASP A 11 7.09 -6.90 -16.65
CA ASP A 11 5.89 -7.56 -17.19
C ASP A 11 4.81 -6.54 -17.56
N LEU A 12 4.67 -5.46 -16.77
CA LEU A 12 3.77 -4.35 -17.08
C LEU A 12 4.20 -3.64 -18.37
N ILE A 13 5.49 -3.29 -18.51
CA ILE A 13 5.99 -2.65 -19.74
C ILE A 13 5.78 -3.57 -20.94
N ALA A 14 6.10 -4.86 -20.82
CA ALA A 14 5.91 -5.83 -21.90
C ALA A 14 4.44 -5.96 -22.31
N SER A 15 3.51 -5.98 -21.36
CA SER A 15 2.07 -6.11 -21.62
C SER A 15 1.39 -4.83 -22.10
N THR A 16 1.98 -3.66 -21.81
CA THR A 16 1.43 -2.35 -22.20
C THR A 16 2.05 -1.83 -23.50
N SER A 17 3.27 -2.28 -23.84
CA SER A 17 4.00 -1.82 -25.04
C SER A 17 3.35 -2.27 -26.34
N THR A 18 3.42 -1.41 -27.36
CA THR A 18 2.87 -1.71 -28.69
C THR A 18 3.75 -2.65 -29.51
N SER A 19 5.05 -2.73 -29.19
CA SER A 19 5.99 -3.68 -29.80
C SER A 19 7.08 -4.12 -28.81
N ALA A 20 7.73 -5.25 -29.11
CA ALA A 20 8.88 -5.73 -28.35
C ALA A 20 10.06 -4.74 -28.37
N GLU A 21 10.29 -4.05 -29.50
CA GLU A 21 11.36 -3.04 -29.57
C GLU A 21 11.06 -1.80 -28.73
N GLN A 22 9.77 -1.46 -28.51
CA GLN A 22 9.39 -0.38 -27.60
C GLN A 22 9.69 -0.77 -26.15
N ALA A 23 9.31 -1.98 -25.75
CA ALA A 23 9.59 -2.50 -24.41
C ALA A 23 11.10 -2.53 -24.13
N GLU A 24 11.90 -2.98 -25.09
CA GLU A 24 13.36 -3.03 -24.98
C GLU A 24 13.99 -1.62 -24.85
N ARG A 25 13.50 -0.65 -25.63
CA ARG A 25 13.94 0.76 -25.54
C ARG A 25 13.66 1.37 -24.18
N ILE A 26 12.49 1.10 -23.60
CA ILE A 26 12.14 1.55 -22.24
C ILE A 26 13.08 0.90 -21.22
N HIS A 27 13.30 -0.41 -21.35
CA HIS A 27 14.15 -1.17 -20.44
C HIS A 27 15.60 -0.68 -20.41
N ASN A 28 16.16 -0.38 -21.58
CA ASN A 28 17.55 0.03 -21.74
C ASN A 28 17.79 1.51 -21.41
N ASN A 29 16.74 2.29 -21.11
CA ASN A 29 16.89 3.71 -20.79
C ASN A 29 17.39 3.91 -19.33
N ALA A 30 18.52 4.62 -19.19
CA ALA A 30 19.17 4.86 -17.90
C ALA A 30 18.31 5.71 -16.95
N LEU A 31 17.55 6.66 -17.48
CA LEU A 31 16.62 7.47 -16.71
C LEU A 31 15.43 6.64 -16.21
N PHE A 32 14.88 5.74 -17.03
CA PHE A 32 13.84 4.80 -16.60
C PHE A 32 14.32 3.94 -15.42
N SER A 33 15.52 3.35 -15.53
CA SER A 33 16.11 2.54 -14.45
C SER A 33 16.38 3.31 -13.16
N SER A 34 16.56 4.63 -13.24
CA SER A 34 16.80 5.52 -12.10
C SER A 34 15.49 5.99 -11.47
N ILE A 35 14.52 6.40 -12.29
CA ILE A 35 13.18 6.81 -11.88
C ILE A 35 12.42 5.62 -11.26
N ALA A 36 12.47 4.44 -11.89
CA ALA A 36 11.81 3.24 -11.38
C ALA A 36 12.29 2.83 -9.98
N ARG A 37 13.54 3.18 -9.64
CA ARG A 37 14.19 2.88 -8.35
C ARG A 37 13.91 3.94 -7.29
N GLN A 38 13.63 5.18 -7.69
CA GLN A 38 13.52 6.35 -6.79
C GLN A 38 12.11 6.89 -6.63
N LEU A 39 11.18 6.59 -7.54
CA LEU A 39 9.78 6.91 -7.32
C LEU A 39 9.27 6.02 -6.17
N GLY A 40 9.14 6.59 -4.96
CA GLY A 40 8.47 6.00 -3.78
C GLY A 40 6.96 5.82 -3.99
N GLY A 41 6.61 5.21 -5.11
CA GLY A 41 5.28 4.94 -5.62
C GLY A 41 5.28 3.78 -6.63
N THR A 42 6.46 3.29 -7.04
CA THR A 42 6.55 2.05 -7.84
C THR A 42 6.26 0.83 -7.00
N GLN A 43 6.66 0.78 -5.73
CA GLN A 43 6.37 -0.41 -4.92
C GLN A 43 4.87 -0.60 -4.69
N GLU A 44 4.16 0.49 -4.39
CA GLU A 44 2.72 0.50 -4.19
C GLU A 44 1.96 0.20 -5.47
N TYR A 45 2.36 0.81 -6.59
CA TYR A 45 1.76 0.48 -7.88
C TYR A 45 2.04 -0.97 -8.25
N MET A 46 3.26 -1.47 -8.07
CA MET A 46 3.65 -2.85 -8.38
C MET A 46 2.92 -3.85 -7.50
N ALA A 47 2.68 -3.52 -6.23
CA ALA A 47 1.84 -4.33 -5.37
C ALA A 47 0.40 -4.39 -5.92
N ALA A 48 -0.15 -3.26 -6.37
CA ALA A 48 -1.51 -3.19 -6.88
C ALA A 48 -1.66 -3.91 -8.24
N GLU A 49 -0.65 -3.80 -9.11
CA GLU A 49 -0.52 -4.57 -10.34
C GLU A 49 -0.43 -6.07 -10.05
N LYS A 50 0.39 -6.46 -9.07
CA LYS A 50 0.53 -7.88 -8.71
C LYS A 50 -0.76 -8.45 -8.14
N LEU A 51 -1.48 -7.68 -7.32
CA LEU A 51 -2.82 -8.04 -6.87
C LEU A 51 -3.75 -8.25 -8.06
N PHE A 52 -3.77 -7.33 -9.02
CA PHE A 52 -4.60 -7.47 -10.22
C PHE A 52 -4.27 -8.74 -11.01
N GLN A 53 -2.98 -9.07 -11.17
CA GLN A 53 -2.55 -10.31 -11.83
C GLN A 53 -3.03 -11.55 -11.07
N LEU A 54 -2.84 -11.59 -9.75
CA LEU A 54 -3.24 -12.73 -8.91
C LEU A 54 -4.76 -12.89 -8.84
N HIS A 55 -5.52 -11.78 -8.84
CA HIS A 55 -6.98 -11.80 -8.87
C HIS A 55 -7.54 -12.41 -10.17
N ARG A 56 -6.78 -12.37 -11.27
CA ARG A 56 -7.16 -12.95 -12.56
C ARG A 56 -6.56 -14.32 -12.82
N ASP A 57 -5.80 -14.86 -11.87
CA ASP A 57 -5.18 -16.17 -11.98
C ASP A 57 -6.10 -17.21 -11.34
N ASP A 58 -6.73 -18.04 -12.18
CA ASP A 58 -7.72 -19.06 -11.77
C ASP A 58 -7.16 -20.10 -10.78
N ARG A 59 -5.86 -20.10 -10.51
CA ARG A 59 -5.24 -20.94 -9.48
C ARG A 59 -5.53 -20.45 -8.06
N PHE A 60 -6.01 -19.23 -7.87
CA PHE A 60 -6.28 -18.65 -6.56
C PHE A 60 -7.76 -18.25 -6.42
N ASP A 61 -8.39 -18.71 -5.35
CA ASP A 61 -9.76 -18.34 -4.96
C ASP A 61 -9.79 -17.20 -3.93
N LEU A 62 -8.68 -16.97 -3.24
CA LEU A 62 -8.47 -15.88 -2.29
C LEU A 62 -7.03 -15.36 -2.37
N VAL A 63 -6.91 -14.03 -2.44
CA VAL A 63 -5.62 -13.34 -2.37
C VAL A 63 -5.60 -12.48 -1.10
N ILE A 64 -4.69 -12.77 -0.19
CA ILE A 64 -4.44 -11.97 1.01
C ILE A 64 -3.24 -11.07 0.74
N VAL A 65 -3.42 -9.77 0.88
CA VAL A 65 -2.37 -8.76 0.65
C VAL A 65 -1.86 -8.26 1.99
N ASP A 66 -0.57 -8.48 2.23
CA ASP A 66 0.15 -7.83 3.32
C ASP A 66 0.67 -6.47 2.84
N THR A 67 0.29 -5.40 3.53
CA THR A 67 0.67 -4.03 3.16
C THR A 67 1.79 -3.54 4.07
N PRO A 68 2.76 -2.75 3.55
CA PRO A 68 3.77 -2.12 4.38
C PRO A 68 3.18 -1.39 5.61
N PRO A 69 3.89 -1.39 6.74
CA PRO A 69 3.42 -0.68 7.93
C PRO A 69 3.48 0.82 7.67
N SER A 70 2.35 1.52 7.89
CA SER A 70 2.18 2.96 8.07
C SER A 70 0.99 3.49 7.26
N ARG A 71 0.76 4.81 7.37
CA ARG A 71 -0.11 5.60 6.48
C ARG A 71 0.18 5.39 4.99
N GLU A 72 1.36 4.89 4.61
CA GLU A 72 1.69 4.55 3.22
C GLU A 72 0.84 3.39 2.67
N ALA A 73 0.19 2.58 3.52
CA ALA A 73 -0.80 1.61 3.06
C ALA A 73 -1.97 2.26 2.30
N LEU A 74 -2.24 3.56 2.51
CA LEU A 74 -3.22 4.32 1.73
C LEU A 74 -2.67 4.72 0.35
N ASN A 75 -1.35 4.85 0.21
CA ASN A 75 -0.72 5.09 -1.08
C ASN A 75 -0.98 3.93 -2.03
N PHE A 76 -1.08 2.69 -1.52
CA PHE A 76 -1.48 1.52 -2.32
C PHE A 76 -2.82 1.72 -3.04
N LEU A 77 -3.81 2.34 -2.37
CA LEU A 77 -5.13 2.62 -2.93
C LEU A 77 -5.09 3.72 -3.99
N GLY A 78 -4.20 4.70 -3.82
CA GLY A 78 -4.03 5.82 -4.74
C GLY A 78 -3.02 5.56 -5.86
N ALA A 79 -2.16 4.57 -5.71
CA ALA A 79 -1.00 4.33 -6.57
C ALA A 79 -1.34 4.20 -8.05
N PRO A 80 -2.42 3.49 -8.47
CA PRO A 80 -2.78 3.38 -9.88
C PRO A 80 -2.93 4.75 -10.56
N ASN A 81 -3.44 5.74 -9.84
CA ASN A 81 -3.67 7.07 -10.38
C ASN A 81 -2.38 7.89 -10.49
N THR A 82 -1.39 7.69 -9.61
CA THR A 82 -0.12 8.44 -9.63
C THR A 82 0.60 8.31 -10.97
N LEU A 83 0.65 7.10 -11.53
CA LEU A 83 1.30 6.87 -12.83
C LEU A 83 0.56 7.57 -13.97
N VAL A 84 -0.78 7.54 -13.96
CA VAL A 84 -1.60 8.25 -14.94
C VAL A 84 -1.38 9.77 -14.86
N HIS A 85 -1.35 10.33 -13.64
CA HIS A 85 -1.13 11.77 -13.42
C HIS A 85 0.25 12.21 -13.91
N PHE A 86 1.28 11.37 -13.76
CA PHE A 86 2.61 11.64 -14.30
C PHE A 86 2.59 11.76 -15.83
N LEU A 87 1.91 10.83 -16.52
CA LEU A 87 1.77 10.85 -17.98
C LEU A 87 0.92 12.05 -18.46
N ASP A 88 -0.02 12.52 -17.65
CA ASP A 88 -0.81 13.71 -17.93
C ASP A 88 -0.08 15.04 -17.73
N HIS A 89 1.05 15.02 -17.03
CA HIS A 89 1.69 16.25 -16.61
C HIS A 89 2.12 17.11 -17.82
N ARG A 90 1.87 18.43 -17.75
CA ARG A 90 2.14 19.37 -18.86
C ARG A 90 3.60 19.34 -19.31
N VAL A 91 4.51 18.98 -18.41
CA VAL A 91 5.94 18.78 -18.70
C VAL A 91 6.12 17.63 -19.69
N TYR A 92 5.54 16.45 -19.45
CA TYR A 92 5.57 15.30 -20.37
C TYR A 92 5.07 15.70 -21.77
N ARG A 93 3.90 16.35 -21.85
CA ARG A 93 3.32 16.80 -23.13
C ARG A 93 4.19 17.83 -23.86
N THR A 94 4.90 18.69 -23.13
CA THR A 94 5.79 19.71 -23.70
C THR A 94 7.08 19.10 -24.25
N PHE A 95 7.64 18.10 -23.56
CA PHE A 95 8.85 17.39 -24.02
C PHE A 95 8.60 16.46 -25.21
N LEU A 96 7.38 15.93 -25.38
CA LEU A 96 7.00 15.11 -26.56
C LEU A 96 6.64 15.91 -27.81
N ALA A 97 6.39 17.21 -27.71
CA ALA A 97 6.00 18.05 -28.85
C ALA A 97 6.95 17.96 -30.07
N PRO A 98 8.29 17.82 -29.92
CA PRO A 98 9.19 17.65 -31.05
C PRO A 98 9.07 16.28 -31.75
N ALA A 99 8.72 15.21 -31.02
CA ALA A 99 8.64 13.84 -31.57
C ALA A 99 7.41 13.64 -32.48
N ARG A 100 6.31 14.34 -32.20
CA ARG A 100 5.03 14.28 -32.96
C ARG A 100 4.97 15.19 -34.20
N GLY A 101 6.11 15.70 -34.68
CA GLY A 101 6.18 16.57 -35.86
C GLY A 101 5.57 17.97 -35.67
N GLY A 102 5.25 18.36 -34.44
CA GLY A 102 4.57 19.60 -34.09
C GLY A 102 5.50 20.73 -33.68
N LEU A 103 6.48 21.13 -34.51
CA LEU A 103 7.30 22.32 -34.23
C LEU A 103 7.59 23.13 -35.50
N LYS A 104 6.68 24.04 -35.86
CA LYS A 104 7.03 25.21 -36.70
C LYS A 104 6.90 26.56 -35.99
N ILE A 105 6.51 26.64 -34.71
CA ILE A 105 6.30 27.95 -34.04
C ILE A 105 6.98 28.10 -32.66
N VAL A 106 7.50 27.04 -32.00
CA VAL A 106 8.03 27.16 -30.62
C VAL A 106 9.58 27.22 -30.52
N SER A 107 10.32 27.00 -31.61
CA SER A 107 11.78 26.84 -31.56
C SER A 107 12.58 28.13 -31.27
N ALA A 108 12.07 29.32 -31.57
CA ALA A 108 12.87 30.54 -31.45
C ALA A 108 13.03 31.05 -30.01
N ALA A 109 12.03 30.88 -29.13
CA ALA A 109 12.01 31.52 -27.80
C ALA A 109 12.57 30.65 -26.65
N LEU A 110 12.64 29.32 -26.81
CA LEU A 110 13.09 28.40 -25.73
C LEU A 110 14.56 27.97 -25.84
N THR A 111 15.20 28.20 -26.99
CA THR A 111 16.60 27.82 -27.25
C THR A 111 17.61 28.31 -26.21
N PRO A 112 17.56 29.57 -25.70
CA PRO A 112 18.53 30.02 -24.70
C PRO A 112 18.34 29.36 -23.32
N ILE A 113 17.09 29.08 -22.91
CA ILE A 113 16.79 28.39 -21.65
C ILE A 113 17.28 26.93 -21.73
N PHE A 114 17.00 26.24 -22.84
CA PHE A 114 17.50 24.89 -23.07
C PHE A 114 19.04 24.84 -23.02
N LYS A 115 19.74 25.77 -23.71
CA LYS A 115 21.21 25.84 -23.66
C LYS A 115 21.77 26.07 -22.25
N ALA A 116 21.10 26.87 -21.42
CA ALA A 116 21.51 27.11 -20.04
C ALA A 116 21.36 25.86 -19.17
N VAL A 117 20.24 25.15 -19.29
CA VAL A 117 19.99 23.88 -18.57
C VAL A 117 20.95 22.79 -19.05
N THR A 118 21.18 22.65 -20.36
CA THR A 118 22.13 21.68 -20.93
C THR A 118 23.56 21.93 -20.45
N ARG A 119 23.98 23.19 -20.28
CA ARG A 119 25.30 23.52 -19.72
C ARG A 119 25.45 23.14 -18.24
N LEU A 120 24.35 23.17 -17.48
CA LEU A 120 24.36 22.89 -16.05
C LEU A 120 24.23 21.39 -15.74
N VAL A 121 23.40 20.68 -16.53
CA VAL A 121 23.02 19.28 -16.26
C VAL A 121 23.73 18.28 -17.19
N GLY A 122 24.30 18.74 -18.31
CA GLY A 122 24.94 17.90 -19.33
C GLY A 122 23.99 17.53 -20.48
N ALA A 123 24.54 17.38 -21.69
CA ALA A 123 23.77 17.07 -22.90
C ALA A 123 23.23 15.64 -22.93
N ASP A 124 23.96 14.70 -22.35
CA ASP A 124 23.57 13.28 -22.31
C ASP A 124 22.31 13.08 -21.47
N VAL A 125 22.21 13.75 -20.32
CA VAL A 125 21.02 13.68 -19.45
C VAL A 125 19.77 14.19 -20.16
N ILE A 126 19.88 15.27 -20.94
CA ILE A 126 18.75 15.79 -21.71
C ILE A 126 18.33 14.82 -22.81
N THR A 127 19.31 14.20 -23.48
CA THR A 127 19.07 13.16 -24.49
C THR A 127 18.35 11.95 -23.88
N ASP A 128 18.78 11.51 -22.69
CA ASP A 128 18.15 10.39 -21.97
C ASP A 128 16.70 10.70 -21.57
N VAL A 129 16.41 11.93 -21.14
CA VAL A 129 15.05 12.41 -20.82
C VAL A 129 14.16 12.43 -22.05
N ILE A 130 14.65 12.93 -23.19
CA ILE A 130 13.90 12.95 -24.44
C ILE A 130 13.66 11.52 -24.93
N GLY A 131 14.69 10.67 -24.91
CA GLY A 131 14.60 9.26 -25.29
C GLY A 131 13.63 8.48 -24.41
N PHE A 132 13.60 8.78 -23.10
CA PHE A 132 12.63 8.22 -22.16
C PHE A 132 11.21 8.59 -22.57
N PHE A 133 10.90 9.89 -22.73
CA PHE A 133 9.54 10.30 -23.05
C PHE A 133 9.09 9.78 -24.41
N ALA A 134 9.97 9.78 -25.42
CA ALA A 134 9.68 9.21 -26.73
C ALA A 134 9.41 7.69 -26.67
N ALA A 135 10.11 6.95 -25.81
CA ALA A 135 9.87 5.52 -25.64
C ALA A 135 8.48 5.23 -25.03
N PHE A 136 7.97 6.14 -24.18
CA PHE A 136 6.64 6.06 -23.58
C PHE A 136 5.51 6.58 -24.46
N GLU A 137 5.81 7.09 -25.65
CA GLU A 137 4.79 7.62 -26.55
C GLU A 137 3.77 6.53 -26.94
N GLY A 138 2.48 6.82 -26.74
CA GLY A 138 1.39 5.91 -27.09
C GLY A 138 1.07 4.86 -26.03
N LEU A 139 1.80 4.83 -24.90
CA LEU A 139 1.49 3.94 -23.77
C LEU A 139 0.47 4.54 -22.80
N ASP A 140 0.13 5.81 -22.97
CA ASP A 140 -0.74 6.57 -22.08
C ASP A 140 -2.11 5.93 -21.90
N GLN A 141 -2.72 5.44 -22.99
CA GLN A 141 -4.01 4.76 -22.89
C GLN A 141 -3.89 3.41 -22.16
N GLY A 142 -2.86 2.60 -22.47
CA GLY A 142 -2.67 1.30 -21.83
C GLY A 142 -2.45 1.41 -20.31
N PHE A 143 -1.68 2.41 -19.86
CA PHE A 143 -1.52 2.66 -18.43
C PHE A 143 -2.81 3.15 -17.75
N ARG A 144 -3.66 3.92 -18.46
CA ARG A 144 -4.98 4.31 -17.95
C ARG A 144 -5.91 3.12 -17.81
N ASP A 145 -6.05 2.33 -18.87
CA ASP A 145 -6.91 1.13 -18.88
C ASP A 145 -6.47 0.17 -17.76
N ARG A 146 -5.16 0.04 -17.55
CA ARG A 146 -4.62 -0.75 -16.45
C ARG A 146 -4.96 -0.16 -15.09
N ALA A 147 -4.74 1.14 -14.88
CA ALA A 147 -5.05 1.80 -13.62
C ALA A 147 -6.55 1.71 -13.27
N GLU A 148 -7.43 1.85 -14.26
CA GLU A 148 -8.88 1.64 -14.11
C GLU A 148 -9.21 0.20 -13.70
N SER A 149 -8.57 -0.78 -14.35
CA SER A 149 -8.75 -2.19 -14.02
C SER A 149 -8.31 -2.53 -12.60
N ILE A 150 -7.17 -2.00 -12.15
CA ILE A 150 -6.69 -2.18 -10.78
C ILE A 150 -7.66 -1.51 -9.78
N ASN A 151 -8.07 -0.27 -10.06
CA ASN A 151 -9.03 0.45 -9.22
C ASN A 151 -10.37 -0.29 -9.10
N ALA A 152 -10.82 -0.95 -10.17
CA ALA A 152 -12.02 -1.77 -10.15
C ALA A 152 -11.88 -2.95 -9.20
N VAL A 153 -10.75 -3.67 -9.21
CA VAL A 153 -10.47 -4.76 -8.28
C VAL A 153 -10.42 -4.26 -6.83
N LEU A 154 -9.72 -3.16 -6.56
CA LEU A 154 -9.60 -2.59 -5.21
C LEU A 154 -10.95 -2.14 -4.63
N ARG A 155 -11.91 -1.77 -5.49
CA ARG A 155 -13.23 -1.28 -5.08
C ARG A 155 -14.35 -2.29 -5.32
N ASP A 156 -14.02 -3.50 -5.77
CA ASP A 156 -15.02 -4.55 -5.98
C ASP A 156 -15.64 -4.97 -4.64
N ARG A 157 -16.90 -5.43 -4.68
CA ARG A 157 -17.60 -5.94 -3.51
C ARG A 157 -16.95 -7.20 -2.92
N SER A 158 -16.19 -7.95 -3.73
CA SER A 158 -15.39 -9.09 -3.26
C SER A 158 -14.14 -8.67 -2.48
N THR A 159 -13.73 -7.40 -2.57
CA THR A 159 -12.53 -6.89 -1.90
C THR A 159 -12.88 -6.40 -0.50
N THR A 160 -12.17 -6.93 0.49
CA THR A 160 -12.42 -6.66 1.92
C THR A 160 -11.18 -6.05 2.54
N TYR A 161 -11.38 -4.99 3.33
CA TYR A 161 -10.32 -4.31 4.07
C TYR A 161 -10.40 -4.65 5.56
N VAL A 162 -9.24 -4.97 6.13
CA VAL A 162 -9.05 -5.24 7.56
C VAL A 162 -7.94 -4.34 8.07
N VAL A 163 -8.22 -3.55 9.11
CA VAL A 163 -7.21 -2.71 9.76
C VAL A 163 -6.68 -3.44 10.98
N VAL A 164 -5.38 -3.66 11.04
CA VAL A 164 -4.70 -4.26 12.19
C VAL A 164 -3.99 -3.16 12.97
N THR A 165 -4.13 -3.18 14.29
CA THR A 165 -3.50 -2.22 15.21
C THR A 165 -3.07 -2.92 16.49
N SER A 166 -2.36 -2.22 17.37
CA SER A 166 -2.09 -2.67 18.75
C SER A 166 -2.74 -1.70 19.74
N PRO A 167 -2.93 -2.06 21.02
CA PRO A 167 -3.66 -1.20 21.97
C PRO A 167 -2.81 -0.03 22.52
N GLU A 168 -1.76 0.32 21.80
CA GLU A 168 -0.89 1.45 22.09
C GLU A 168 -1.46 2.74 21.49
N ALA A 169 -1.19 3.87 22.15
CA ALA A 169 -1.84 5.13 21.80
C ALA A 169 -1.53 5.60 20.36
N GLU A 170 -0.32 5.35 19.86
CA GLU A 170 0.08 5.76 18.51
C GLU A 170 -0.52 4.87 17.41
N PRO A 171 -0.41 3.53 17.47
CA PRO A 171 -1.10 2.61 16.56
C PRO A 171 -2.61 2.82 16.48
N ILE A 172 -3.28 3.11 17.62
CA ILE A 172 -4.72 3.41 17.62
C ILE A 172 -5.01 4.71 16.84
N ARG A 173 -4.21 5.77 17.03
CA ARG A 173 -4.38 7.02 16.26
C ARG A 173 -4.18 6.80 14.76
N GLU A 174 -3.20 5.97 14.39
CA GLU A 174 -2.94 5.64 12.99
C GLU A 174 -4.06 4.81 12.38
N ALA A 175 -4.56 3.80 13.10
CA ALA A 175 -5.73 3.03 12.69
C ALA A 175 -6.94 3.94 12.47
N THR A 176 -7.25 4.83 13.42
CA THR A 176 -8.34 5.81 13.28
C THR A 176 -8.16 6.70 12.03
N PHE A 177 -6.94 7.13 11.72
CA PHE A 177 -6.66 7.90 10.52
C PHE A 177 -6.94 7.08 9.24
N ILE A 178 -6.45 5.83 9.18
CA ILE A 178 -6.66 4.92 8.04
C ILE A 178 -8.15 4.65 7.82
N ILE A 179 -8.88 4.34 8.90
CA ILE A 179 -10.34 4.12 8.87
C ILE A 179 -11.06 5.35 8.29
N GLY A 180 -10.66 6.54 8.74
CA GLY A 180 -11.19 7.80 8.21
C GLY A 180 -10.90 8.01 6.73
N GLU A 181 -9.73 7.61 6.24
CA GLU A 181 -9.38 7.70 4.82
C GLU A 181 -10.16 6.68 3.97
N LEU A 182 -10.28 5.43 4.42
CA LEU A 182 -11.11 4.42 3.76
C LEU A 182 -12.55 4.94 3.59
N LYS A 183 -13.11 5.54 4.64
CA LYS A 183 -14.44 6.16 4.60
C LYS A 183 -14.51 7.33 3.61
N ARG A 184 -13.50 8.22 3.57
CA ARG A 184 -13.44 9.33 2.59
C ARG A 184 -13.39 8.84 1.15
N GLN A 185 -12.76 7.69 0.90
CA GLN A 185 -12.67 7.07 -0.42
C GLN A 185 -13.86 6.15 -0.75
N ASN A 186 -14.89 6.10 0.09
CA ASN A 186 -16.04 5.21 -0.02
C ASN A 186 -15.66 3.72 -0.09
N ILE A 187 -14.57 3.34 0.59
CA ILE A 187 -14.14 1.95 0.74
C ILE A 187 -14.73 1.40 2.03
N SER A 188 -15.40 0.25 1.92
CA SER A 188 -16.00 -0.42 3.08
C SER A 188 -14.94 -1.17 3.87
N LEU A 189 -14.81 -0.82 5.15
CA LEU A 189 -14.00 -1.55 6.11
C LEU A 189 -14.81 -2.72 6.67
N SER A 190 -14.26 -3.93 6.67
CA SER A 190 -14.97 -5.11 7.16
C SER A 190 -14.68 -5.42 8.62
N ALA A 191 -13.43 -5.21 9.06
CA ALA A 191 -13.04 -5.48 10.44
C ALA A 191 -11.86 -4.62 10.91
N VAL A 192 -11.74 -4.48 12.22
CA VAL A 192 -10.54 -4.00 12.90
C VAL A 192 -10.04 -5.11 13.83
N ILE A 193 -8.74 -5.39 13.79
CA ILE A 193 -8.09 -6.35 14.69
C ILE A 193 -7.14 -5.58 15.60
N CYS A 194 -7.41 -5.57 16.89
CA CYS A 194 -6.50 -5.07 17.92
C CYS A 194 -5.63 -6.22 18.42
N ASN A 195 -4.43 -6.32 17.88
CA ASN A 195 -3.44 -7.34 18.17
C ASN A 195 -2.64 -7.03 19.44
N ALA A 196 -2.09 -8.06 20.07
CA ALA A 196 -1.21 -7.98 21.22
C ALA A 196 -1.83 -7.27 22.45
N MET A 197 -3.12 -7.55 22.73
CA MET A 197 -3.75 -7.16 24.00
C MET A 197 -3.05 -7.83 25.18
N THR A 198 -2.86 -7.12 26.29
CA THR A 198 -2.39 -7.75 27.53
C THR A 198 -3.39 -8.83 27.94
N PRO A 199 -3.01 -10.12 28.10
CA PRO A 199 -3.96 -11.19 28.39
C PRO A 199 -4.76 -10.96 29.67
N ASP A 200 -5.95 -11.54 29.74
CA ASP A 200 -6.75 -11.51 30.97
C ASP A 200 -6.21 -12.49 31.99
N PHE A 201 -5.56 -11.98 33.03
CA PHE A 201 -5.10 -12.79 34.15
C PHE A 201 -6.15 -12.90 35.26
N GLY A 202 -7.36 -12.38 35.04
CA GLY A 202 -8.43 -12.35 36.03
C GLY A 202 -8.10 -11.51 37.27
N VAL A 203 -8.88 -11.69 38.33
CA VAL A 203 -8.64 -11.01 39.62
C VAL A 203 -7.71 -11.89 40.46
N ALA A 204 -6.58 -11.35 40.91
CA ALA A 204 -5.68 -12.06 41.81
C ALA A 204 -6.39 -12.39 43.14
N THR A 205 -6.26 -13.63 43.60
CA THR A 205 -6.83 -14.01 44.89
C THR A 205 -5.98 -13.46 46.03
N THR A 206 -6.57 -13.26 47.20
CA THR A 206 -5.83 -12.81 48.39
C THR A 206 -4.65 -13.73 48.72
N ASN A 207 -4.76 -15.03 48.46
CA ASN A 207 -3.69 -16.00 48.68
C ASN A 207 -2.52 -15.82 47.69
N ASP A 208 -2.80 -15.51 46.42
CA ASP A 208 -1.76 -15.25 45.41
C ASP A 208 -0.98 -13.98 45.74
N LEU A 209 -1.68 -12.96 46.23
CA LEU A 209 -1.11 -11.67 46.60
C LEU A 209 -0.20 -11.78 47.85
N ILE A 210 -0.57 -12.63 48.80
CA ILE A 210 0.21 -12.86 50.03
C ILE A 210 1.44 -13.75 49.77
N ALA A 211 1.31 -14.77 48.91
CA ALA A 211 2.38 -15.73 48.66
C ALA A 211 3.62 -15.11 47.99
N SER A 212 3.47 -14.02 47.24
CA SER A 212 4.59 -13.32 46.60
C SER A 212 4.25 -11.85 46.32
N PRO A 213 4.83 -10.90 47.09
CA PRO A 213 4.65 -9.46 46.84
C PRO A 213 5.05 -9.02 45.43
N ARG A 214 6.03 -9.73 44.83
CA ARG A 214 6.45 -9.47 43.45
C ARG A 214 5.38 -9.90 42.43
N HIS A 215 4.75 -11.05 42.62
CA HIS A 215 3.66 -11.49 41.73
C HIS A 215 2.44 -10.57 41.85
N ALA A 216 2.12 -10.12 43.07
CA ALA A 216 1.08 -9.13 43.32
C ALA A 216 1.30 -7.84 42.53
N ALA A 217 2.51 -7.28 42.62
CA ALA A 217 2.85 -6.04 41.91
C ALA A 217 2.78 -6.21 40.38
N VAL A 218 3.27 -7.32 39.84
CA VAL A 218 3.21 -7.61 38.40
C VAL A 218 1.76 -7.79 37.92
N HIS A 219 0.94 -8.54 38.66
CA HIS A 219 -0.49 -8.72 38.35
C HIS A 219 -1.23 -7.38 38.32
N GLN A 220 -0.99 -6.52 39.32
CA GLN A 220 -1.57 -5.18 39.35
C GLN A 220 -1.16 -4.35 38.13
N GLN A 221 0.13 -4.34 37.79
CA GLN A 221 0.65 -3.59 36.62
C GLN A 221 0.02 -4.07 35.30
N LEU A 222 -0.11 -5.39 35.12
CA LEU A 222 -0.72 -5.97 33.92
C LEU A 222 -2.23 -5.68 33.86
N SER A 223 -2.92 -5.74 35.00
CA SER A 223 -4.35 -5.40 35.09
C SER A 223 -4.61 -3.93 34.76
N GLU A 224 -3.81 -3.03 35.32
CA GLU A 224 -3.88 -1.59 35.01
C GLU A 224 -3.53 -1.30 33.55
N ARG A 225 -2.58 -2.05 32.97
CA ARG A 225 -2.26 -1.96 31.54
C ARG A 225 -3.45 -2.40 30.69
N ARG A 226 -4.01 -3.59 30.92
CA ARG A 226 -5.19 -4.10 30.21
C ARG A 226 -6.37 -3.13 30.30
N LEU A 227 -6.61 -2.51 31.46
CA LEU A 227 -7.67 -1.51 31.60
C LEU A 227 -7.47 -0.31 30.67
N ARG A 228 -6.23 0.23 30.59
CA ARG A 228 -5.92 1.34 29.67
C ARG A 228 -6.07 0.93 28.21
N GLU A 229 -5.68 -0.29 27.87
CA GLU A 229 -5.82 -0.86 26.53
C GLU A 229 -7.30 -0.99 26.13
N VAL A 230 -8.14 -1.53 27.01
CA VAL A 230 -9.60 -1.65 26.81
C VAL A 230 -10.24 -0.27 26.63
N THR A 231 -9.90 0.70 27.47
CA THR A 231 -10.43 2.07 27.33
C THR A 231 -10.10 2.70 25.97
N ARG A 232 -8.88 2.49 25.45
CA ARG A 232 -8.52 2.98 24.10
C ARG A 232 -9.28 2.25 23.00
N LEU A 233 -9.48 0.95 23.17
CA LEU A 233 -10.22 0.14 22.20
C LEU A 233 -11.69 0.54 22.15
N ASP A 234 -12.29 0.89 23.29
CA ASP A 234 -13.67 1.37 23.35
C ASP A 234 -13.84 2.70 22.60
N LEU A 235 -12.90 3.64 22.74
CA LEU A 235 -12.88 4.87 21.94
C LEU A 235 -12.73 4.58 20.43
N LEU A 236 -11.93 3.56 20.06
CA LEU A 236 -11.81 3.15 18.67
C LEU A 236 -13.12 2.55 18.15
N ARG A 237 -13.81 1.72 18.94
CA ARG A 237 -15.13 1.15 18.60
C ARG A 237 -16.17 2.24 18.34
N GLU A 238 -16.21 3.27 19.18
CA GLU A 238 -17.08 4.43 18.98
C GLU A 238 -16.77 5.16 17.67
N THR A 239 -15.49 5.32 17.34
CA THR A 239 -15.05 5.99 16.11
C THR A 239 -15.38 5.21 14.84
N VAL A 240 -15.24 3.88 14.92
CA VAL A 240 -15.50 2.95 13.82
C VAL A 240 -17.01 2.81 13.55
N GLY A 241 -17.83 2.81 14.61
CA GLY A 241 -19.27 2.60 14.53
C GLY A 241 -19.68 1.12 14.55
N GLY A 242 -20.97 0.86 14.79
CA GLY A 242 -21.49 -0.49 15.06
C GLY A 242 -21.50 -1.46 13.87
N ASP A 243 -21.25 -0.99 12.65
CA ASP A 243 -21.31 -1.81 11.43
C ASP A 243 -20.03 -2.63 11.18
N VAL A 244 -18.92 -2.31 11.84
CA VAL A 244 -17.62 -2.96 11.64
C VAL A 244 -17.25 -3.71 12.91
N LYS A 245 -16.91 -5.00 12.77
CA LYS A 245 -16.50 -5.84 13.90
C LYS A 245 -15.09 -5.43 14.35
N VAL A 246 -14.93 -5.17 15.66
CA VAL A 246 -13.64 -4.89 16.31
C VAL A 246 -13.27 -6.06 17.21
N ALA A 247 -12.25 -6.79 16.81
CA ALA A 247 -11.78 -7.98 17.49
C ALA A 247 -10.44 -7.78 18.18
N THR A 248 -10.10 -8.69 19.08
CA THR A 248 -8.88 -8.63 19.89
C THR A 248 -8.12 -9.95 19.80
N VAL A 249 -6.79 -9.85 19.68
CA VAL A 249 -5.89 -10.98 19.84
C VAL A 249 -4.99 -10.68 21.03
N ASP A 250 -4.99 -11.56 22.03
CA ASP A 250 -4.12 -11.43 23.20
C ASP A 250 -2.66 -11.69 22.81
N LEU A 251 -1.74 -11.02 23.53
CA LEU A 251 -0.31 -11.20 23.37
C LEU A 251 0.08 -12.64 23.69
N MET A 252 0.71 -13.29 22.72
CA MET A 252 1.19 -14.67 22.88
C MET A 252 2.48 -14.71 23.71
N ALA A 253 2.69 -15.81 24.43
CA ALA A 253 3.88 -16.01 25.25
C ALA A 253 5.18 -16.21 24.42
N HIS A 254 5.02 -16.50 23.13
CA HIS A 254 6.11 -16.81 22.20
C HIS A 254 5.87 -16.14 20.85
N ASP A 255 6.95 -15.91 20.11
CA ASP A 255 6.88 -15.35 18.76
C ASP A 255 6.19 -16.32 17.79
N VAL A 256 5.33 -15.78 16.93
CA VAL A 256 4.64 -16.56 15.90
C VAL A 256 5.54 -16.73 14.69
N THR A 257 6.30 -17.82 14.70
CA THR A 257 7.27 -18.19 13.64
C THR A 257 6.99 -19.57 13.05
N SER A 258 5.90 -20.22 13.46
CA SER A 258 5.49 -21.56 13.03
C SER A 258 4.04 -21.59 12.54
N LEU A 259 3.69 -22.64 11.80
CA LEU A 259 2.31 -22.88 11.37
C LEU A 259 1.37 -23.03 12.58
N ASP A 260 1.79 -23.69 13.65
CA ASP A 260 0.99 -23.84 14.86
C ASP A 260 0.67 -22.49 15.52
N GLY A 261 1.65 -21.57 15.53
CA GLY A 261 1.44 -20.20 16.00
C GLY A 261 0.44 -19.44 15.12
N LEU A 262 0.52 -19.60 13.81
CA LEU A 262 -0.44 -19.02 12.87
C LEU A 262 -1.85 -19.61 13.05
N THR A 263 -1.97 -20.92 13.28
CA THR A 263 -3.25 -21.57 13.59
C THR A 263 -3.85 -21.04 14.88
N THR A 264 -3.02 -20.78 15.89
CA THR A 264 -3.48 -20.19 17.16
C THR A 264 -4.05 -18.78 16.94
N ILE A 265 -3.37 -17.93 16.17
CA ILE A 265 -3.91 -16.62 15.78
C ILE A 265 -5.20 -16.79 14.97
N ALA A 266 -5.23 -17.70 14.01
CA ALA A 266 -6.39 -17.91 13.16
C ALA A 266 -7.64 -18.31 13.97
N SER A 267 -7.51 -19.20 14.94
CA SER A 267 -8.62 -19.58 15.84
C SER A 267 -9.09 -18.41 16.73
N ALA A 268 -8.18 -17.54 17.18
CA ALA A 268 -8.56 -16.31 17.89
C ALA A 268 -9.33 -15.32 16.98
N LEU A 269 -9.19 -15.47 15.65
CA LEU A 269 -9.86 -14.63 14.67
C LEU A 269 -11.17 -15.24 14.10
N GLU A 270 -11.54 -16.46 14.50
CA GLU A 270 -12.77 -17.11 14.04
C GLU A 270 -14.03 -16.31 14.46
N GLY A 271 -14.96 -16.11 13.52
CA GLY A 271 -16.23 -15.38 13.76
C GLY A 271 -16.20 -13.85 13.55
N ILE A 272 -15.00 -13.28 13.32
CA ILE A 272 -14.85 -11.83 13.08
C ILE A 272 -15.31 -11.42 11.69
N ALA A 273 -15.20 -12.31 10.70
CA ALA A 273 -15.58 -12.03 9.32
C ALA A 273 -16.69 -12.99 8.85
N GLU A 274 -17.90 -12.82 9.37
CA GLU A 274 -19.06 -13.34 8.64
C GLU A 274 -19.25 -12.44 7.42
N ARG A 275 -19.24 -13.03 6.22
CA ARG A 275 -19.54 -12.29 4.98
C ARG A 275 -20.89 -11.60 5.15
N ARG A 276 -20.94 -10.29 4.97
CA ARG A 276 -22.22 -9.66 4.59
C ARG A 276 -22.57 -10.25 3.22
N ALA A 277 -23.66 -11.02 3.20
CA ALA A 277 -24.25 -11.57 1.98
C ALA A 277 -24.73 -10.44 1.05
#